data_AF-A0A9X0RM70-F1
#
_entry.id   AF-A0A9X0RM70-F1
#
_cell.length_a   1.000
_cell.length_b   1.000
_cell.length_c   1.000
_cell.angle_alpha   90.00
_cell.angle_beta   90.00
_cell.angle_gamma   90.00
#
_symmetry.space_group_name_H-M   'P 1'
#
loop_
_entity.id
_entity.type
_entity.pdbx_description
1 polymer ?
#
loop_
_entity_poly.entity_id
_entity_poly.type
_entity_poly.pdbx_seq_one_letter_code
_entity_poly.pdbx_strand_id
1 'polypeptide(L)'
;MALTPKQIGRSAGRIFQSNIPLDWAYRPQEDQEDYGVDAEIELIGDNEKATGIIFKAQIKGQENVNVINEGETISFSLSIERLSYYMGQLDLPIILVVVDVTTKIVYWCTLQDNHELGERLAKSIGEGKKYITIHIPSGNTLPEGSDKLLKSVMGNLSWLKINALNKINTPIHQMLKNSPSKMIDELIQRNKEFNFYLYIEQYDRLLKNKSYEELFDKARVTFESTSELFNTRFNSALYIEQVYLSEVLNNPELRDECLFYLYSSLTNLVREEKMNAQYRMYVVFLLRAFITNKLIETDYHVLITKKNTEHDALTSWMLLNENNRVVTTTARHVEKIIYAINKMILYGNEDFFVDAISRVAIKLGVYSHRLKLDELTKSSEYLLNWLDYCLNIAIEICKSQGNDALHAKLILIYVTIRVNQDDYKDYIEEAKAKVKYFKDEEVRNGLIASLEKISLDKSSYLLRNDPDLEIDFFTSRAKQLGFKIDDADDEIGQIIKQGLLDYNPERIVKNCEHLLMFASRSLGIPARMVGLYSASTKYLVCTKKNHIMGGWRLDDIYNSNPIGGFKDEFCANCNDNCPRSPDWKWTSAWQQEKNELHKELLARLDRW
;
A
#
# COMPACT_ATOMS: atom_id res chain seq x y z
N MET A 1 -19.15 -42.56 64.05
CA MET A 1 -20.13 -43.41 63.34
C MET A 1 -19.72 -43.37 61.88
N ALA A 2 -19.24 -44.48 61.30
CA ALA A 2 -18.79 -44.50 59.90
C ALA A 2 -19.99 -44.27 58.97
N LEU A 3 -19.85 -43.36 57.99
CA LEU A 3 -20.92 -43.07 57.03
C LEU A 3 -21.08 -44.26 56.08
N THR A 4 -22.33 -44.64 55.77
CA THR A 4 -22.58 -45.64 54.71
C THR A 4 -22.27 -45.07 53.33
N PRO A 5 -21.96 -45.91 52.31
CA PRO A 5 -21.66 -45.43 50.96
C PRO A 5 -22.74 -44.52 50.35
N LYS A 6 -24.03 -44.78 50.64
CA LYS A 6 -25.14 -43.91 50.21
C LYS A 6 -25.15 -42.56 50.94
N GLN A 7 -24.79 -42.53 52.21
CA GLN A 7 -24.67 -41.28 52.97
C GLN A 7 -23.49 -40.45 52.49
N ILE A 8 -22.37 -41.09 52.14
CA ILE A 8 -21.20 -40.43 51.54
C ILE A 8 -21.57 -39.78 50.20
N GLY A 9 -22.28 -40.51 49.31
CA GLY A 9 -22.75 -39.97 48.03
C GLY A 9 -23.64 -38.73 48.19
N ARG A 10 -24.68 -38.81 49.05
CA ARG A 10 -25.56 -37.66 49.32
C ARG A 10 -24.83 -36.47 49.96
N SER A 11 -23.85 -36.75 50.82
CA SER A 11 -23.03 -35.70 51.43
C SER A 11 -22.16 -35.02 50.38
N ALA A 12 -21.58 -35.77 49.44
CA ALA A 12 -20.77 -35.25 48.35
C ALA A 12 -21.58 -34.31 47.45
N GLY A 13 -22.79 -34.69 47.04
CA GLY A 13 -23.67 -33.83 46.24
C GLY A 13 -23.98 -32.49 46.92
N ARG A 14 -24.29 -32.51 48.22
CA ARG A 14 -24.53 -31.28 49.01
C ARG A 14 -23.29 -30.40 49.13
N ILE A 15 -22.13 -30.99 49.40
CA ILE A 15 -20.86 -30.27 49.50
C ILE A 15 -20.52 -29.63 48.15
N PHE A 16 -20.66 -30.37 47.05
CA PHE A 16 -20.44 -29.82 45.70
C PHE A 16 -21.36 -28.63 45.42
N GLN A 17 -22.67 -28.79 45.64
CA GLN A 17 -23.65 -27.72 45.43
C GLN A 17 -23.34 -26.46 46.26
N SER A 18 -22.81 -26.61 47.47
CA SER A 18 -22.42 -25.45 48.31
C SER A 18 -21.11 -24.77 47.91
N ASN A 19 -20.27 -25.42 47.07
CA ASN A 19 -18.95 -24.93 46.67
C ASN A 19 -18.89 -24.40 45.22
N ILE A 20 -19.97 -24.53 44.45
CA ILE A 20 -20.04 -23.90 43.13
C ILE A 20 -20.42 -22.42 43.26
N PRO A 21 -19.97 -21.56 42.32
CA PRO A 21 -20.36 -20.14 42.29
C PRO A 21 -21.88 -19.92 42.25
N LEU A 22 -22.35 -18.79 42.82
CA LEU A 22 -23.77 -18.45 42.92
C LEU A 22 -24.43 -18.14 41.57
N ASP A 23 -23.63 -17.69 40.61
CA ASP A 23 -23.97 -17.43 39.22
C ASP A 23 -24.02 -18.71 38.36
N TRP A 24 -23.89 -19.89 38.97
CA TRP A 24 -24.02 -21.18 38.27
C TRP A 24 -25.35 -21.84 38.66
N ALA A 25 -26.24 -22.01 37.68
CA ALA A 25 -27.51 -22.69 37.90
C ALA A 25 -27.29 -24.21 37.99
N TYR A 26 -27.41 -24.75 39.20
CA TYR A 26 -27.30 -26.18 39.48
C TYR A 26 -28.66 -26.89 39.35
N ARG A 27 -28.70 -27.94 38.53
CA ARG A 27 -29.85 -28.82 38.37
C ARG A 27 -29.47 -30.27 38.72
N PRO A 28 -29.98 -30.83 39.84
CA PRO A 28 -29.70 -32.22 40.20
C PRO A 28 -30.33 -33.19 39.18
N GLN A 29 -29.61 -34.28 38.87
CA GLN A 29 -30.06 -35.35 37.97
C GLN A 29 -30.20 -36.70 38.71
N GLU A 30 -29.93 -36.74 40.03
CA GLU A 30 -29.95 -37.96 40.86
C GLU A 30 -31.32 -38.68 40.92
N ASP A 31 -32.42 -37.99 40.63
CA ASP A 31 -33.79 -38.53 40.68
C ASP A 31 -34.29 -39.02 39.30
N GLN A 32 -33.44 -39.01 38.27
CA GLN A 32 -33.73 -39.54 36.93
C GLN A 32 -33.12 -40.94 36.75
N GLU A 33 -33.56 -41.73 35.77
CA GLU A 33 -32.95 -43.04 35.47
C GLU A 33 -31.43 -42.86 35.24
N ASP A 34 -30.63 -43.30 36.22
CA ASP A 34 -29.22 -42.91 36.40
C ASP A 34 -28.31 -43.60 35.37
N TYR A 35 -27.89 -42.84 34.35
CA TYR A 35 -26.85 -43.24 33.39
C TYR A 35 -25.44 -42.81 33.82
N GLY A 36 -25.24 -42.49 35.10
CA GLY A 36 -24.00 -41.94 35.62
C GLY A 36 -23.80 -40.50 35.21
N VAL A 37 -24.78 -39.63 35.47
CA VAL A 37 -24.60 -38.17 35.44
C VAL A 37 -25.41 -37.60 36.60
N ASP A 38 -24.75 -36.93 37.55
CA ASP A 38 -25.40 -36.55 38.81
C ASP A 38 -25.94 -35.10 38.79
N ALA A 39 -25.36 -34.23 37.95
CA ALA A 39 -25.79 -32.84 37.85
C ALA A 39 -25.62 -32.23 36.45
N GLU A 40 -26.45 -31.24 36.16
CA GLU A 40 -26.29 -30.29 35.06
C GLU A 40 -26.05 -28.89 35.64
N ILE A 41 -25.07 -28.19 35.07
CA ILE A 41 -24.70 -26.83 35.46
C ILE A 41 -24.82 -25.94 34.24
N GLU A 42 -25.58 -24.85 34.36
CA GLU A 42 -25.68 -23.80 33.35
C GLU A 42 -25.12 -22.49 33.89
N LEU A 43 -24.23 -21.85 33.12
CA LEU A 43 -23.62 -20.59 33.53
C LEU A 43 -24.58 -19.42 33.30
N ILE A 44 -24.74 -18.57 34.30
CA ILE A 44 -25.52 -17.34 34.24
C ILE A 44 -24.57 -16.16 34.04
N GLY A 45 -24.84 -15.33 33.04
CA GLY A 45 -24.04 -14.14 32.76
C GLY A 45 -24.42 -12.95 33.65
N ASP A 46 -23.64 -11.87 33.55
CA ASP A 46 -23.76 -10.66 34.39
C ASP A 46 -25.13 -9.96 34.37
N ASN A 47 -26.00 -10.31 33.41
CA ASN A 47 -27.35 -9.77 33.27
C ASN A 47 -28.44 -10.71 33.83
N GLU A 48 -28.07 -11.67 34.66
CA GLU A 48 -28.94 -12.73 35.19
C GLU A 48 -29.58 -13.62 34.12
N LYS A 49 -29.03 -13.64 32.89
CA LYS A 49 -29.50 -14.52 31.81
C LYS A 49 -28.58 -15.71 31.65
N ALA A 50 -29.18 -16.86 31.38
CA ALA A 50 -28.49 -18.04 30.93
C ALA A 50 -27.60 -17.73 29.71
N THR A 51 -26.33 -18.12 29.79
CA THR A 51 -25.36 -17.97 28.69
C THR A 51 -25.56 -19.03 27.60
N GLY A 52 -26.31 -20.10 27.89
CA GLY A 52 -26.42 -21.29 27.06
C GLY A 52 -25.19 -22.23 27.16
N ILE A 53 -24.20 -21.88 28.00
CA ILE A 53 -23.07 -22.77 28.29
C ILE A 53 -23.50 -23.74 29.37
N ILE A 54 -23.65 -25.01 28.99
CA ILE A 54 -24.09 -26.10 29.85
C ILE A 54 -23.00 -27.17 29.91
N PHE A 55 -22.71 -27.66 31.11
CA PHE A 55 -21.89 -28.85 31.31
C PHE A 55 -22.52 -29.79 32.34
N LYS A 56 -22.16 -31.07 32.25
CA LYS A 56 -22.59 -32.14 33.14
C LYS A 56 -21.51 -32.42 34.19
N ALA A 57 -21.90 -32.91 35.35
CA ALA A 57 -20.97 -33.35 36.38
C ALA A 57 -21.29 -34.77 36.85
N GLN A 58 -20.25 -35.59 36.99
CA GLN A 58 -20.30 -36.83 37.76
C GLN A 58 -19.64 -36.59 39.11
N ILE A 59 -20.41 -36.70 40.19
CA ILE A 59 -20.01 -36.44 41.56
C ILE A 59 -19.75 -37.79 42.27
N LYS A 60 -18.56 -37.93 42.85
CA LYS A 60 -18.16 -39.11 43.62
C LYS A 60 -17.63 -38.70 44.98
N GLY A 61 -18.23 -39.22 46.05
CA GLY A 61 -17.75 -38.99 47.41
C GLY A 61 -16.75 -40.05 47.86
N GLN A 62 -15.70 -39.63 48.58
CA GLN A 62 -14.80 -40.49 49.34
C GLN A 62 -14.70 -39.98 50.79
N GLU A 63 -14.59 -40.88 51.76
CA GLU A 63 -14.40 -40.51 53.16
C GLU A 63 -13.07 -39.77 53.36
N ASN A 64 -11.99 -40.29 52.79
CA ASN A 64 -10.72 -39.58 52.59
C ASN A 64 -10.21 -39.89 51.20
N VAL A 65 -9.79 -38.89 50.45
CA VAL A 65 -9.23 -39.08 49.10
C VAL A 65 -7.82 -39.68 49.16
N ASN A 66 -7.48 -40.54 48.19
CA ASN A 66 -6.14 -41.10 48.10
C ASN A 66 -5.19 -40.12 47.39
N VAL A 67 -4.26 -39.54 48.14
CA VAL A 67 -3.29 -38.56 47.66
C VAL A 67 -1.96 -39.27 47.38
N ILE A 68 -1.44 -39.11 46.16
CA ILE A 68 -0.17 -39.69 45.69
C ILE A 68 0.79 -38.57 45.24
N ASN A 69 2.03 -38.93 44.90
CA ASN A 69 3.08 -38.01 44.43
C ASN A 69 3.27 -36.83 45.39
N GLU A 70 3.59 -37.14 46.65
CA GLU A 70 3.93 -36.14 47.69
C GLU A 70 2.86 -35.05 47.95
N GLY A 71 1.60 -35.27 47.56
CA GLY A 71 0.53 -34.29 47.75
C GLY A 71 -0.04 -33.71 46.46
N GLU A 72 0.58 -33.97 45.31
CA GLU A 72 0.29 -33.27 44.07
C GLU A 72 -0.90 -33.84 43.29
N THR A 73 -1.26 -35.11 43.51
CA THR A 73 -2.24 -35.81 42.68
C THR A 73 -3.20 -36.63 43.53
N ILE A 74 -4.50 -36.51 43.25
CA ILE A 74 -5.55 -37.38 43.78
C ILE A 74 -5.79 -38.54 42.83
N SER A 75 -5.88 -39.75 43.38
CA SER A 75 -6.11 -40.99 42.63
C SER A 75 -7.53 -41.49 42.85
N PHE A 76 -8.29 -41.63 41.77
CA PHE A 76 -9.67 -42.13 41.81
C PHE A 76 -9.90 -43.26 40.80
N SER A 77 -10.53 -44.35 41.21
CA SER A 77 -10.81 -45.49 40.33
C SER A 77 -12.21 -45.38 39.70
N LEU A 78 -12.30 -45.34 38.38
CA LEU A 78 -13.54 -45.27 37.61
C LEU A 78 -13.72 -46.53 36.76
N SER A 79 -14.96 -46.98 36.55
CA SER A 79 -15.22 -48.13 35.68
C SER A 79 -14.96 -47.78 34.21
N ILE A 80 -14.40 -48.73 33.46
CA ILE A 80 -14.10 -48.54 32.03
C ILE A 80 -15.38 -48.28 31.23
N GLU A 81 -16.46 -48.98 31.55
CA GLU A 81 -17.78 -48.78 30.92
C GLU A 81 -18.25 -47.33 31.03
N ARG A 82 -18.15 -46.72 32.23
CA ARG A 82 -18.56 -45.33 32.45
C ARG A 82 -17.65 -44.35 31.71
N LEU A 83 -16.33 -44.56 31.79
CA LEU A 83 -15.39 -43.69 31.10
C LEU A 83 -15.58 -43.73 29.57
N SER A 84 -15.85 -44.92 29.01
CA SER A 84 -16.18 -45.10 27.59
C SER A 84 -17.45 -44.37 27.18
N TYR A 85 -18.48 -44.37 28.03
CA TYR A 85 -19.69 -43.58 27.80
C TYR A 85 -19.37 -42.07 27.78
N TYR A 86 -18.66 -41.58 28.79
CA TYR A 86 -18.31 -40.15 28.91
C TYR A 86 -17.44 -39.64 27.76
N MET A 87 -16.41 -40.40 27.37
CA MET A 87 -15.46 -39.98 26.35
C MET A 87 -15.94 -40.27 24.92
N GLY A 88 -16.75 -41.32 24.72
CA GLY A 88 -17.12 -41.81 23.39
C GLY A 88 -18.52 -41.37 22.92
N GLN A 89 -19.49 -41.35 23.82
CA GLN A 89 -20.91 -41.23 23.47
C GLN A 89 -21.55 -39.90 23.89
N LEU A 90 -21.07 -39.29 24.97
CA LEU A 90 -21.63 -38.02 25.45
C LEU A 90 -21.09 -36.83 24.65
N ASP A 91 -21.99 -36.11 23.97
CA ASP A 91 -21.65 -34.92 23.16
C ASP A 91 -21.75 -33.59 23.95
N LEU A 92 -21.93 -33.67 25.26
CA LEU A 92 -21.88 -32.54 26.19
C LEU A 92 -20.62 -32.63 27.07
N PRO A 93 -20.03 -31.50 27.49
CA PRO A 93 -18.89 -31.52 28.40
C PRO A 93 -19.30 -32.18 29.71
N ILE A 94 -18.51 -33.16 30.17
CA ILE A 94 -18.67 -33.76 31.48
C ILE A 94 -17.40 -33.60 32.33
N ILE A 95 -17.62 -33.18 33.57
CA ILE A 95 -16.57 -32.99 34.57
C ILE A 95 -16.68 -34.09 35.62
N LEU A 96 -15.56 -34.76 35.91
CA LEU A 96 -15.49 -35.65 37.06
C LEU A 96 -15.20 -34.80 38.30
N VAL A 97 -16.05 -34.94 39.30
CA VAL A 97 -15.94 -34.28 40.60
C VAL A 97 -15.73 -35.36 41.67
N VAL A 98 -14.66 -35.23 42.44
CA VAL A 98 -14.36 -36.11 43.58
C VAL A 98 -14.36 -35.28 44.86
N VAL A 99 -15.27 -35.59 45.77
CA VAL A 99 -15.46 -34.85 47.02
C VAL A 99 -14.91 -35.67 48.19
N ASP A 100 -13.98 -35.08 48.93
CA ASP A 100 -13.55 -35.58 50.22
C ASP A 100 -14.56 -35.12 51.28
N VAL A 101 -15.37 -36.03 51.83
CA VAL A 101 -16.46 -35.64 52.75
C VAL A 101 -15.97 -35.30 54.16
N THR A 102 -14.75 -35.69 54.53
CA THR A 102 -14.15 -35.40 55.85
C THR A 102 -13.59 -33.98 55.87
N THR A 103 -12.80 -33.63 54.87
CA THR A 103 -12.19 -32.29 54.72
C THR A 103 -13.11 -31.30 54.02
N LYS A 104 -14.16 -31.79 53.35
CA LYS A 104 -15.12 -31.02 52.52
C LYS A 104 -14.48 -30.33 51.31
N ILE A 105 -13.33 -30.85 50.84
CA ILE A 105 -12.67 -30.33 49.64
C ILE A 105 -13.25 -31.02 48.40
N VAL A 106 -13.51 -30.22 47.38
CA VAL A 106 -14.05 -30.67 46.08
C VAL A 106 -12.93 -30.62 45.05
N TYR A 107 -12.55 -31.77 44.50
CA TYR A 107 -11.58 -31.88 43.41
C TYR A 107 -12.27 -32.12 42.06
N TRP A 108 -11.67 -31.65 40.97
CA TRP A 108 -12.26 -31.81 39.64
C TRP A 108 -11.24 -32.06 38.53
N CYS A 109 -11.65 -32.77 37.48
CA CYS A 109 -10.92 -32.87 36.22
C CYS A 109 -11.86 -33.02 35.01
N THR A 110 -11.39 -32.60 33.85
CA THR A 110 -12.01 -32.95 32.57
C THR A 110 -11.64 -34.38 32.17
N LEU A 111 -12.50 -35.04 31.41
CA LEU A 111 -12.28 -36.41 30.94
C LEU A 111 -12.08 -36.45 29.41
N GLN A 112 -12.96 -35.79 28.67
CA GLN A 112 -13.08 -35.94 27.21
C GLN A 112 -11.89 -35.39 26.42
N ASP A 113 -11.31 -34.26 26.86
CA ASP A 113 -10.18 -33.59 26.20
C ASP A 113 -8.80 -34.13 26.61
N ASN A 114 -8.75 -35.17 27.45
CA ASN A 114 -7.50 -35.75 27.93
C ASN A 114 -7.01 -36.87 27.01
N HIS A 115 -6.05 -36.55 26.14
CA HIS A 115 -5.48 -37.49 25.17
C HIS A 115 -4.81 -38.70 25.83
N GLU A 116 -4.01 -38.49 26.88
CA GLU A 116 -3.31 -39.57 27.59
C GLU A 116 -4.30 -40.55 28.24
N LEU A 117 -5.38 -40.02 28.84
CA LEU A 117 -6.45 -40.84 29.39
C LEU A 117 -7.16 -41.66 28.30
N GLY A 118 -7.35 -41.08 27.11
CA GLY A 118 -7.92 -41.76 25.94
C GLY A 118 -7.08 -42.95 25.48
N GLU A 119 -5.76 -42.79 25.36
CA GLU A 119 -4.84 -43.88 25.01
C GLU A 119 -4.84 -44.99 26.07
N ARG A 120 -4.81 -44.61 27.35
CA ARG A 120 -4.86 -45.55 28.48
C ARG A 120 -6.18 -46.31 28.52
N LEU A 121 -7.30 -45.66 28.18
CA LEU A 121 -8.61 -46.28 28.05
C LEU A 121 -8.61 -47.31 26.92
N ALA A 122 -8.14 -46.96 25.72
CA ALA A 122 -8.09 -47.88 24.58
C ALA A 122 -7.25 -49.13 24.89
N LYS A 123 -6.08 -48.96 25.52
CA LYS A 123 -5.25 -50.07 25.98
C LYS A 123 -5.96 -50.94 27.03
N SER A 124 -6.60 -50.31 28.01
CA SER A 124 -7.27 -51.02 29.10
C SER A 124 -8.51 -51.81 28.63
N ILE A 125 -9.20 -51.32 27.59
CA ILE A 125 -10.27 -52.05 26.89
C ILE A 125 -9.70 -53.30 26.20
N GLY A 126 -8.59 -53.15 25.46
CA GLY A 126 -7.92 -54.29 24.80
C GLY A 126 -7.41 -55.35 25.78
N GLU A 127 -7.05 -54.95 27.00
CA GLU A 127 -6.63 -55.83 28.10
C GLU A 127 -7.78 -56.41 28.94
N GLY A 128 -9.04 -56.04 28.66
CA GLY A 128 -10.22 -56.56 29.37
C GLY A 128 -10.33 -56.12 30.84
N LYS A 129 -9.73 -54.97 31.22
CA LYS A 129 -9.81 -54.43 32.58
C LYS A 129 -11.22 -53.95 32.90
N LYS A 130 -11.59 -53.94 34.19
CA LYS A 130 -12.90 -53.41 34.65
C LYS A 130 -12.83 -51.96 35.12
N TYR A 131 -11.68 -51.52 35.61
CA TYR A 131 -11.47 -50.20 36.21
C TYR A 131 -10.17 -49.57 35.69
N ILE A 132 -10.16 -48.24 35.69
CA ILE A 132 -9.02 -47.41 35.33
C ILE A 132 -8.86 -46.29 36.37
N THR A 133 -7.61 -45.97 36.69
CA THR A 133 -7.28 -44.92 37.65
C THR A 133 -7.18 -43.56 36.97
N ILE A 134 -7.99 -42.61 37.41
CA ILE A 134 -7.95 -41.20 37.02
C ILE A 134 -7.04 -40.45 37.99
N HIS A 135 -6.19 -39.59 37.42
CA HIS A 135 -5.29 -38.71 38.17
C HIS A 135 -5.83 -37.28 38.10
N ILE A 136 -6.14 -36.72 39.27
CA ILE A 136 -6.72 -35.38 39.41
C ILE A 136 -5.69 -34.49 40.10
N PRO A 137 -5.27 -33.36 39.51
CA PRO A 137 -4.34 -32.44 40.17
C PRO A 137 -4.92 -31.92 41.49
N SER A 138 -4.15 -31.93 42.58
CA SER A 138 -4.62 -31.49 43.90
C SER A 138 -4.94 -29.99 43.97
N GLY A 139 -4.37 -29.18 43.07
CA GLY A 139 -4.71 -27.76 42.90
C GLY A 139 -5.99 -27.49 42.11
N ASN A 140 -6.67 -28.51 41.57
CA ASN A 140 -7.97 -28.35 40.92
C ASN A 140 -9.09 -28.48 41.95
N THR A 141 -9.31 -27.44 42.75
CA THR A 141 -10.33 -27.44 43.81
C THR A 141 -11.47 -26.46 43.54
N LEU A 142 -12.57 -26.60 44.28
CA LEU A 142 -13.61 -25.57 44.42
C LEU A 142 -13.75 -25.18 45.90
N PRO A 143 -14.05 -23.90 46.21
CA PRO A 143 -14.45 -22.84 45.27
C PRO A 143 -13.27 -22.12 44.57
N GLU A 144 -12.04 -22.21 45.08
CA GLU A 144 -10.92 -21.36 44.64
C GLU A 144 -10.51 -21.54 43.17
N GLY A 145 -10.76 -22.71 42.59
CA GLY A 145 -10.42 -23.04 41.19
C GLY A 145 -11.56 -22.87 40.19
N SER A 146 -12.64 -22.15 40.51
CA SER A 146 -13.81 -21.97 39.64
C SER A 146 -13.47 -21.41 38.25
N ASP A 147 -12.62 -20.38 38.16
CA ASP A 147 -12.16 -19.79 36.89
C ASP A 147 -11.38 -20.80 36.04
N LYS A 148 -10.58 -21.65 36.70
CA LYS A 148 -9.79 -22.69 36.03
C LYS A 148 -10.70 -23.80 35.52
N LEU A 149 -11.74 -24.16 36.28
CA LEU A 149 -12.78 -25.08 35.84
C LEU A 149 -13.53 -24.52 34.63
N LEU A 150 -13.93 -23.25 34.67
CA LEU A 150 -14.62 -22.56 33.56
C LEU A 150 -13.78 -22.63 32.27
N LYS A 151 -12.50 -22.25 32.35
CA LYS A 151 -11.58 -22.34 31.20
C LYS A 151 -11.46 -23.77 30.68
N SER A 152 -11.43 -24.76 31.56
CA SER A 152 -11.36 -26.18 31.19
C SER A 152 -12.65 -26.66 30.52
N VAL A 153 -13.82 -26.22 31.00
CA VAL A 153 -15.13 -26.49 30.35
C VAL A 153 -15.17 -25.88 28.95
N MET A 154 -14.72 -24.63 28.77
CA MET A 154 -14.64 -23.99 27.46
C MET A 154 -13.66 -24.70 26.51
N GLY A 155 -12.52 -25.17 27.04
CA GLY A 155 -11.56 -25.99 26.31
C GLY A 155 -12.18 -27.31 25.83
N ASN A 156 -12.85 -28.03 26.74
CA ASN A 156 -13.55 -29.27 26.43
C ASN A 156 -14.68 -29.07 25.40
N LEU A 157 -15.47 -27.98 25.51
CA LEU A 157 -16.46 -27.61 24.49
C LEU A 157 -15.84 -27.41 23.10
N SER A 158 -14.67 -26.78 23.04
CA SER A 158 -13.96 -26.55 21.78
C SER A 158 -13.44 -27.86 21.20
N TRP A 159 -12.90 -28.73 22.06
CA TRP A 159 -12.48 -30.08 21.69
C TRP A 159 -13.66 -30.91 21.16
N LEU A 160 -14.82 -30.91 21.83
CA LEU A 160 -16.02 -31.62 21.39
C LEU A 160 -16.50 -31.15 20.02
N LYS A 161 -16.47 -29.84 19.75
CA LYS A 161 -16.81 -29.29 18.42
C LYS A 161 -15.87 -29.79 17.33
N ILE A 162 -14.56 -29.87 17.60
CA ILE A 162 -13.56 -30.40 16.67
C ILE A 162 -13.72 -31.91 16.49
N ASN A 163 -13.90 -32.65 17.58
CA ASN A 163 -14.08 -34.10 17.54
C ASN A 163 -15.39 -34.49 16.84
N ALA A 164 -16.44 -33.69 16.96
CA ALA A 164 -17.68 -33.86 16.20
C ALA A 164 -17.45 -33.80 14.69
N LEU A 165 -16.54 -32.93 14.21
CA LEU A 165 -16.14 -32.91 12.80
C LEU A 165 -15.44 -34.21 12.39
N ASN A 166 -14.59 -34.77 13.24
CA ASN A 166 -13.91 -36.04 12.99
C ASN A 166 -14.87 -37.24 13.00
N LYS A 167 -16.00 -37.14 13.71
CA LYS A 167 -17.07 -38.16 13.73
C LYS A 167 -18.02 -38.07 12.52
N ILE A 168 -17.86 -37.08 11.64
CA ILE A 168 -18.68 -36.96 10.42
C ILE A 168 -18.30 -38.09 9.46
N ASN A 169 -19.06 -39.19 9.52
CA ASN A 169 -18.95 -40.30 8.57
C ASN A 169 -19.88 -40.14 7.35
N THR A 170 -20.76 -39.14 7.37
CA THR A 170 -21.70 -38.86 6.28
C THR A 170 -21.05 -37.95 5.25
N PRO A 171 -21.07 -38.28 3.95
CA PRO A 171 -20.56 -37.39 2.91
C PRO A 171 -21.23 -36.01 2.95
N ILE A 172 -20.44 -34.94 2.87
CA ILE A 172 -20.91 -33.53 2.95
C ILE A 172 -22.09 -33.26 1.99
N HIS A 173 -22.11 -33.88 0.82
CA HIS A 173 -23.19 -33.71 -0.16
C HIS A 173 -24.56 -34.17 0.37
N GLN A 174 -24.63 -35.19 1.22
CA GLN A 174 -25.89 -35.65 1.82
C GLN A 174 -26.34 -34.70 2.93
N MET A 175 -25.40 -34.14 3.69
CA MET A 175 -25.70 -33.14 4.71
C MET A 175 -26.28 -31.87 4.07
N LEU A 176 -25.69 -31.40 2.96
CA LEU A 176 -26.19 -30.25 2.21
C LEU A 176 -27.59 -30.51 1.61
N LYS A 177 -27.84 -31.70 1.07
CA LYS A 177 -29.14 -32.06 0.49
C LYS A 177 -30.29 -32.03 1.52
N ASN A 178 -29.98 -32.34 2.78
CA ASN A 178 -30.95 -32.34 3.87
C ASN A 178 -30.97 -31.03 4.66
N SER A 179 -30.15 -30.04 4.27
CA SER A 179 -30.09 -28.75 4.95
C SER A 179 -31.23 -27.83 4.50
N PRO A 180 -31.75 -26.95 5.38
CA PRO A 180 -32.72 -25.94 4.99
C PRO A 180 -32.17 -24.98 3.93
N SER A 181 -32.99 -24.52 2.98
CA SER A 181 -32.55 -23.58 1.93
C SER A 181 -31.88 -22.33 2.47
N LYS A 182 -32.40 -21.77 3.58
CA LYS A 182 -31.80 -20.61 4.25
C LYS A 182 -30.36 -20.87 4.70
N MET A 183 -30.06 -22.07 5.19
CA MET A 183 -28.70 -22.46 5.59
C MET A 183 -27.80 -22.59 4.36
N ILE A 184 -28.32 -23.08 3.24
CA ILE A 184 -27.58 -23.11 1.96
C ILE A 184 -27.27 -21.68 1.48
N ASP A 185 -28.24 -20.76 1.54
CA ASP A 185 -28.03 -19.36 1.17
C ASP A 185 -26.98 -18.69 2.07
N GLU A 186 -27.04 -18.92 3.39
CA GLU A 186 -26.04 -18.43 4.35
C GLU A 186 -24.65 -19.01 4.08
N LEU A 187 -24.55 -20.30 3.75
CA LEU A 187 -23.29 -20.94 3.40
C LEU A 187 -22.71 -20.40 2.08
N ILE A 188 -23.56 -20.17 1.08
CA ILE A 188 -23.15 -19.54 -0.18
C ILE A 188 -22.63 -18.12 0.09
N GLN A 189 -23.33 -17.33 0.89
CA GLN A 189 -22.90 -15.98 1.25
C GLN A 189 -21.55 -15.98 1.97
N ARG A 190 -21.37 -16.87 2.96
CA ARG A 190 -20.10 -17.04 3.67
C ARG A 190 -18.97 -17.49 2.76
N ASN A 191 -19.26 -18.36 1.80
CA ASN A 191 -18.28 -18.80 0.81
C ASN A 191 -17.81 -17.63 -0.06
N LYS A 192 -18.72 -16.77 -0.52
CA LYS A 192 -18.36 -15.57 -1.28
C LYS A 192 -17.51 -14.59 -0.45
N GLU A 193 -17.86 -14.38 0.81
CA GLU A 193 -17.07 -13.56 1.74
C GLU A 193 -15.67 -14.14 1.96
N PHE A 194 -15.56 -15.47 2.08
CA PHE A 194 -14.27 -16.13 2.18
C PHE A 194 -13.45 -15.99 0.90
N ASN A 195 -14.09 -16.18 -0.26
CA ASN A 195 -13.44 -16.03 -1.57
C ASN A 195 -12.92 -14.60 -1.78
N PHE A 196 -13.63 -13.57 -1.29
CA PHE A 196 -13.13 -12.19 -1.31
C PHE A 196 -11.71 -12.11 -0.73
N TYR A 197 -11.49 -12.60 0.49
CA TYR A 197 -10.17 -12.57 1.12
C TYR A 197 -9.13 -13.42 0.38
N LEU A 198 -9.54 -14.58 -0.17
CA LEU A 198 -8.65 -15.41 -0.99
C LEU A 198 -8.20 -14.71 -2.28
N TYR A 199 -9.10 -14.01 -2.96
CA TYR A 199 -8.77 -13.26 -4.16
C TYR A 199 -7.80 -12.11 -3.83
N ILE A 200 -8.06 -11.33 -2.78
CA ILE A 200 -7.18 -10.23 -2.36
C ILE A 200 -5.77 -10.75 -2.06
N GLU A 201 -5.64 -11.82 -1.27
CA GLU A 201 -4.34 -12.43 -0.95
C GLU A 201 -3.65 -12.99 -2.21
N GLN A 202 -4.39 -13.60 -3.13
CA GLN A 202 -3.85 -14.06 -4.41
C GLN A 202 -3.33 -12.89 -5.25
N TYR A 203 -4.09 -11.80 -5.32
CA TYR A 203 -3.71 -10.61 -6.09
C TYR A 203 -2.48 -9.92 -5.50
N ASP A 204 -2.41 -9.76 -4.18
CA ASP A 204 -1.25 -9.20 -3.49
C ASP A 204 0.02 -10.02 -3.75
N ARG A 205 -0.07 -11.36 -3.74
CA ARG A 205 1.08 -12.23 -4.06
C ARG A 205 1.53 -12.06 -5.51
N LEU A 206 0.58 -12.05 -6.45
CA LEU A 206 0.91 -11.87 -7.87
C LEU A 206 1.53 -10.49 -8.13
N LEU A 207 1.00 -9.45 -7.48
CA LEU A 207 1.54 -8.10 -7.56
C LEU A 207 2.98 -8.02 -6.99
N LYS A 208 3.21 -8.58 -5.80
CA LYS A 208 4.56 -8.64 -5.19
C LYS A 208 5.56 -9.40 -6.07
N ASN A 209 5.12 -10.48 -6.70
CA ASN A 209 5.93 -11.27 -7.62
C ASN A 209 6.05 -10.64 -9.03
N LYS A 210 5.41 -9.50 -9.28
CA LYS A 210 5.35 -8.81 -10.59
C LYS A 210 4.77 -9.69 -11.71
N SER A 211 3.91 -10.65 -11.38
CA SER A 211 3.18 -11.52 -12.32
C SER A 211 1.95 -10.82 -12.87
N TYR A 212 2.15 -9.71 -13.59
CA TYR A 212 1.08 -8.79 -13.98
C TYR A 212 0.07 -9.36 -14.99
N GLU A 213 0.52 -10.19 -15.94
CA GLU A 213 -0.36 -10.82 -16.94
C GLU A 213 -1.36 -11.78 -16.27
N GLU A 214 -0.86 -12.67 -15.41
CA GLU A 214 -1.70 -13.58 -14.65
C GLU A 214 -2.65 -12.85 -13.68
N LEU A 215 -2.16 -11.77 -13.04
CA LEU A 215 -2.98 -10.91 -12.21
C LEU A 215 -4.13 -10.29 -13.00
N PHE A 216 -3.84 -9.74 -14.17
CA PHE A 216 -4.84 -9.13 -15.04
C PHE A 216 -5.92 -10.13 -15.45
N ASP A 217 -5.54 -11.30 -15.95
CA ASP A 217 -6.48 -12.31 -16.42
C ASP A 217 -7.42 -12.77 -15.30
N LYS A 218 -6.87 -13.05 -14.11
CA LYS A 218 -7.67 -13.46 -12.94
C LYS A 218 -8.57 -12.34 -12.44
N ALA A 219 -8.05 -11.12 -12.31
CA ALA A 219 -8.83 -9.98 -11.82
C ALA A 219 -9.94 -9.59 -12.81
N ARG A 220 -9.71 -9.70 -14.12
CA ARG A 220 -10.72 -9.42 -15.14
C ARG A 220 -11.90 -10.38 -15.04
N VAL A 221 -11.63 -11.68 -14.92
CA VAL A 221 -12.68 -12.71 -14.74
C VAL A 221 -13.53 -12.41 -13.50
N THR A 222 -12.90 -12.07 -12.38
CA THR A 222 -13.61 -11.74 -11.14
C THR A 222 -14.42 -10.45 -11.27
N PHE A 223 -13.89 -9.41 -11.93
CA PHE A 223 -14.58 -8.15 -12.15
C PHE A 223 -15.86 -8.32 -13.01
N GLU A 224 -15.78 -9.14 -14.05
CA GLU A 224 -16.88 -9.41 -14.98
C GLU A 224 -17.94 -10.37 -14.42
N SER A 225 -17.62 -11.10 -13.34
CA SER A 225 -18.53 -12.07 -12.73
C SER A 225 -19.76 -11.42 -12.09
N THR A 226 -20.95 -11.81 -12.53
CA THR A 226 -22.23 -11.36 -11.94
C THR A 226 -22.62 -12.13 -10.67
N SER A 227 -21.94 -13.23 -10.36
CA SER A 227 -22.22 -14.05 -9.19
C SER A 227 -21.43 -13.62 -7.95
N GLU A 228 -20.33 -12.90 -8.14
CA GLU A 228 -19.44 -12.43 -7.09
C GLU A 228 -20.01 -11.22 -6.34
N LEU A 229 -19.51 -10.98 -5.13
CA LEU A 229 -19.92 -9.81 -4.35
C LEU A 229 -19.40 -8.52 -4.99
N PHE A 230 -20.18 -7.45 -4.85
CA PHE A 230 -19.79 -6.10 -5.26
C PHE A 230 -18.36 -5.74 -4.86
N ASN A 231 -18.01 -5.93 -3.57
CA ASN A 231 -16.69 -5.58 -3.04
C ASN A 231 -15.57 -6.38 -3.73
N THR A 232 -15.82 -7.66 -4.06
CA THR A 232 -14.86 -8.50 -4.77
C THR A 232 -14.61 -7.96 -6.18
N ARG A 233 -15.68 -7.66 -6.91
CA ARG A 233 -15.60 -7.07 -8.25
C ARG A 233 -14.91 -5.71 -8.22
N PHE A 234 -15.33 -4.85 -7.30
CA PHE A 234 -14.80 -3.50 -7.12
C PHE A 234 -13.30 -3.50 -6.84
N ASN A 235 -12.82 -4.32 -5.90
CA ASN A 235 -11.40 -4.42 -5.60
C ASN A 235 -10.61 -5.06 -6.75
N SER A 236 -11.18 -6.04 -7.46
CA SER A 236 -10.55 -6.62 -8.65
C SER A 236 -10.22 -5.55 -9.70
N ALA A 237 -11.13 -4.58 -9.90
CA ALA A 237 -10.87 -3.44 -10.78
C ALA A 237 -9.71 -2.55 -10.28
N LEU A 238 -9.56 -2.35 -8.97
CA LEU A 238 -8.43 -1.61 -8.41
C LEU A 238 -7.10 -2.34 -8.62
N TYR A 239 -7.07 -3.67 -8.63
CA TYR A 239 -5.87 -4.43 -9.01
C TYR A 239 -5.57 -4.36 -10.50
N ILE A 240 -6.60 -4.40 -11.36
CA ILE A 240 -6.44 -4.17 -12.82
C ILE A 240 -5.81 -2.78 -13.06
N GLU A 241 -6.26 -1.76 -12.34
CA GLU A 241 -5.68 -0.42 -12.40
C GLU A 241 -4.18 -0.45 -12.06
N GLN A 242 -3.77 -1.15 -11.00
CA GLN A 242 -2.36 -1.25 -10.64
C GLN A 242 -1.52 -1.94 -11.73
N VAL A 243 -2.08 -2.95 -12.41
CA VAL A 243 -1.42 -3.55 -13.58
C VAL A 243 -1.23 -2.50 -14.68
N TYR A 244 -2.24 -1.70 -14.99
CA TYR A 244 -2.11 -0.64 -16.00
C TYR A 244 -1.10 0.43 -15.62
N LEU A 245 -0.98 0.75 -14.32
CA LEU A 245 0.00 1.73 -13.81
C LEU A 245 1.43 1.17 -13.75
N SER A 246 1.62 -0.14 -13.90
CA SER A 246 2.94 -0.78 -13.91
C SER A 246 3.71 -0.53 -15.21
N GLU A 247 5.00 -0.88 -15.22
CA GLU A 247 5.89 -0.74 -16.39
C GLU A 247 5.50 -1.63 -17.59
N VAL A 248 4.49 -2.50 -17.45
CA VAL A 248 4.02 -3.38 -18.54
C VAL A 248 3.46 -2.58 -19.72
N LEU A 249 2.75 -1.48 -19.44
CA LEU A 249 2.24 -0.59 -20.48
C LEU A 249 3.25 0.53 -20.76
N ASN A 250 4.30 0.20 -21.51
CA ASN A 250 5.30 1.17 -21.97
C ASN A 250 4.71 2.28 -22.86
N ASN A 251 3.54 2.06 -23.45
CA ASN A 251 2.83 3.09 -24.24
C ASN A 251 1.87 3.91 -23.34
N PRO A 252 2.12 5.22 -23.12
CA PRO A 252 1.27 6.08 -22.30
C PRO A 252 -0.15 6.26 -22.85
N GLU A 253 -0.34 6.28 -24.17
CA GLU A 253 -1.64 6.50 -24.80
C GLU A 253 -2.57 5.29 -24.56
N LEU A 254 -2.05 4.09 -24.79
CA LEU A 254 -2.77 2.84 -24.52
C LEU A 254 -3.13 2.72 -23.03
N ARG A 255 -2.21 3.12 -22.15
CA ARG A 255 -2.44 3.13 -20.70
C ARG A 255 -3.61 4.04 -20.32
N ASP A 256 -3.61 5.26 -20.84
CA ASP A 256 -4.65 6.25 -20.57
C ASP A 256 -6.02 5.79 -21.07
N GLU A 257 -6.06 5.17 -22.26
CA GLU A 257 -7.27 4.57 -22.83
C GLU A 257 -7.82 3.45 -21.93
N CYS A 258 -6.96 2.49 -21.54
CA CYS A 258 -7.35 1.40 -20.64
C CYS A 258 -7.87 1.90 -19.28
N LEU A 259 -7.22 2.90 -18.69
CA LEU A 259 -7.66 3.50 -17.42
C LEU A 259 -9.01 4.21 -17.56
N PHE A 260 -9.22 4.96 -18.64
CA PHE A 260 -10.48 5.63 -18.90
C PHE A 260 -11.65 4.64 -19.02
N TYR A 261 -11.46 3.55 -19.75
CA TYR A 261 -12.47 2.49 -19.86
C TYR A 261 -12.73 1.80 -18.52
N LEU A 262 -11.68 1.51 -17.74
CA LEU A 262 -11.81 0.90 -16.42
C LEU A 262 -12.64 1.77 -15.45
N TYR A 263 -12.34 3.06 -15.35
CA TYR A 263 -13.10 3.97 -14.47
C TYR A 263 -14.54 4.16 -14.95
N SER A 264 -14.78 4.13 -16.26
CA SER A 264 -16.12 4.17 -16.84
C SER A 264 -16.92 2.91 -16.47
N SER A 265 -16.29 1.74 -16.57
CA SER A 265 -16.89 0.45 -16.16
C SER A 265 -17.18 0.41 -14.65
N LEU A 266 -16.27 0.90 -13.81
CA LEU A 266 -16.51 1.07 -12.37
C LEU A 266 -17.69 2.00 -12.08
N THR A 267 -17.85 3.07 -12.88
CA THR A 267 -18.97 4.00 -12.73
C THR A 267 -20.29 3.31 -13.03
N ASN A 268 -20.33 2.47 -14.07
CA ASN A 268 -21.50 1.69 -14.42
C ASN A 268 -21.82 0.65 -13.35
N LEU A 269 -20.82 -0.09 -12.87
CA LEU A 269 -20.97 -1.08 -11.79
C LEU A 269 -21.65 -0.48 -10.55
N VAL A 270 -21.12 0.65 -10.05
CA VAL A 270 -21.65 1.33 -8.85
C VAL A 270 -23.08 1.85 -9.07
N ARG A 271 -23.42 2.25 -10.30
CA ARG A 271 -24.77 2.74 -10.66
C ARG A 271 -25.77 1.59 -10.75
N GLU A 272 -25.43 0.52 -11.45
CA GLU A 272 -26.28 -0.65 -11.67
C GLU A 272 -26.63 -1.35 -10.34
N GLU A 273 -25.64 -1.52 -9.48
CA GLU A 273 -25.83 -2.14 -8.15
C GLU A 273 -26.35 -1.16 -7.09
N LYS A 274 -26.64 0.10 -7.47
CA LYS A 274 -27.24 1.14 -6.61
C LYS A 274 -26.48 1.38 -5.30
N MET A 275 -25.16 1.21 -5.30
CA MET A 275 -24.31 1.34 -4.11
C MET A 275 -24.41 2.71 -3.44
N ASN A 276 -23.95 2.81 -2.19
CA ASN A 276 -24.09 4.02 -1.38
C ASN A 276 -23.36 5.25 -1.97
N ALA A 277 -23.60 6.42 -1.37
CA ALA A 277 -23.02 7.69 -1.84
C ALA A 277 -21.48 7.74 -1.76
N GLN A 278 -20.85 6.95 -0.89
CA GLN A 278 -19.39 6.93 -0.72
C GLN A 278 -18.72 6.28 -1.93
N TYR A 279 -19.17 5.09 -2.35
CA TYR A 279 -18.66 4.42 -3.57
C TYR A 279 -18.89 5.27 -4.82
N ARG A 280 -20.08 5.88 -4.96
CA ARG A 280 -20.38 6.79 -6.09
C ARG A 280 -19.43 7.97 -6.14
N MET A 281 -19.16 8.59 -4.99
CA MET A 281 -18.25 9.72 -4.92
C MET A 281 -16.83 9.31 -5.27
N TYR A 282 -16.36 8.18 -4.74
CA TYR A 282 -15.00 7.72 -4.93
C TYR A 282 -14.72 7.34 -6.39
N VAL A 283 -15.62 6.66 -7.09
CA VAL A 283 -15.42 6.37 -8.52
C VAL A 283 -15.47 7.64 -9.38
N VAL A 284 -16.36 8.59 -9.06
CA VAL A 284 -16.34 9.91 -9.73
C VAL A 284 -15.04 10.65 -9.45
N PHE A 285 -14.49 10.50 -8.25
CA PHE A 285 -13.17 11.04 -7.90
C PHE A 285 -12.07 10.40 -8.74
N LEU A 286 -12.04 9.08 -8.94
CA LEU A 286 -11.01 8.41 -9.76
C LEU A 286 -10.94 8.99 -11.17
N LEU A 287 -12.10 9.12 -11.85
CA LEU A 287 -12.16 9.71 -13.19
C LEU A 287 -11.72 11.19 -13.19
N ARG A 288 -12.11 11.96 -12.16
CA ARG A 288 -11.69 13.36 -12.02
C ARG A 288 -10.19 13.48 -11.76
N ALA A 289 -9.62 12.61 -10.93
CA ALA A 289 -8.21 12.61 -10.60
C ALA A 289 -7.37 12.33 -11.86
N PHE A 290 -7.78 11.34 -12.65
CA PHE A 290 -7.20 11.04 -13.96
C PHE A 290 -7.18 12.27 -14.88
N ILE A 291 -8.34 12.92 -15.09
CA ILE A 291 -8.44 14.12 -15.94
C ILE A 291 -7.60 15.27 -15.38
N THR A 292 -7.65 15.50 -14.07
CA THR A 292 -6.95 16.61 -13.41
C THR A 292 -5.43 16.48 -13.54
N ASN A 293 -4.90 15.25 -13.44
CA ASN A 293 -3.48 15.00 -13.61
C ASN A 293 -2.98 15.43 -14.99
N LYS A 294 -3.73 15.11 -16.06
CA LYS A 294 -3.41 15.52 -17.44
C LYS A 294 -3.54 17.03 -17.65
N LEU A 295 -4.55 17.64 -17.05
CA LEU A 295 -4.73 19.10 -17.09
C LEU A 295 -3.58 19.84 -16.40
N ILE A 296 -3.10 19.35 -15.25
CA ILE A 296 -1.95 19.94 -14.54
C ILE A 296 -0.68 19.85 -15.40
N GLU A 297 -0.43 18.72 -16.06
CA GLU A 297 0.70 18.57 -16.99
C GLU A 297 0.60 19.59 -18.13
N THR A 298 -0.57 19.69 -18.76
CA THR A 298 -0.82 20.63 -19.86
C THR A 298 -0.64 22.09 -19.42
N ASP A 299 -1.17 22.46 -18.25
CA ASP A 299 -1.03 23.79 -17.66
C ASP A 299 0.43 24.13 -17.31
N TYR A 300 1.19 23.15 -16.83
CA TYR A 300 2.63 23.32 -16.61
C TYR A 300 3.35 23.64 -17.92
N HIS A 301 3.07 22.90 -19.00
CA HIS A 301 3.64 23.16 -20.33
C HIS A 301 3.24 24.53 -20.89
N VAL A 302 1.99 24.95 -20.67
CA VAL A 302 1.49 26.28 -21.02
C VAL A 302 2.29 27.37 -20.31
N LEU A 303 2.57 27.22 -19.01
CA LEU A 303 3.38 28.18 -18.26
C LEU A 303 4.81 28.29 -18.81
N ILE A 304 5.45 27.16 -19.09
CA ILE A 304 6.80 27.15 -19.67
C ILE A 304 6.80 27.82 -21.04
N THR A 305 5.79 27.54 -21.87
CA THR A 305 5.62 28.18 -23.18
C THR A 305 5.47 29.69 -23.03
N LYS A 306 4.60 30.16 -22.12
CA LYS A 306 4.42 31.59 -21.82
C LYS A 306 5.74 32.29 -21.47
N LYS A 307 6.53 31.70 -20.56
CA LYS A 307 7.85 32.25 -20.18
C LYS A 307 8.83 32.27 -21.34
N ASN A 308 8.82 31.25 -22.19
CA ASN A 308 9.71 31.16 -23.33
C ASN A 308 9.33 32.12 -24.46
N THR A 309 8.07 32.55 -24.57
CA THR A 309 7.61 33.46 -25.64
C THR A 309 7.48 34.92 -25.21
N GLU A 310 7.75 35.24 -23.94
CA GLU A 310 7.53 36.57 -23.34
C GLU A 310 8.25 37.72 -24.08
N HIS A 311 9.36 37.41 -24.75
CA HIS A 311 10.13 38.37 -25.55
C HIS A 311 9.47 38.76 -26.89
N ASP A 312 8.49 37.98 -27.37
CA ASP A 312 7.72 38.26 -28.59
C ASP A 312 6.27 38.59 -28.27
N ALA A 313 5.91 39.87 -28.42
CA ALA A 313 4.59 40.40 -28.10
C ALA A 313 3.47 39.79 -28.94
N LEU A 314 3.71 39.48 -30.23
CA LEU A 314 2.68 38.94 -31.12
C LEU A 314 2.38 37.48 -30.77
N THR A 315 3.42 36.65 -30.67
CA THR A 315 3.26 35.24 -30.26
C THR A 315 2.66 35.14 -28.86
N SER A 316 3.11 35.97 -27.91
CA SER A 316 2.55 36.01 -26.55
C SER A 316 1.06 36.37 -26.55
N TRP A 317 0.65 37.35 -27.36
CA TRP A 317 -0.76 37.73 -27.49
C TRP A 317 -1.62 36.61 -28.11
N MET A 318 -1.13 35.95 -29.17
CA MET A 318 -1.84 34.85 -29.83
C MET A 318 -2.05 33.64 -28.90
N LEU A 319 -1.07 33.32 -28.06
CA LEU A 319 -1.14 32.19 -27.13
C LEU A 319 -1.96 32.49 -25.87
N LEU A 320 -2.16 33.77 -25.54
CA LEU A 320 -2.77 34.21 -24.28
C LEU A 320 -4.16 33.59 -24.04
N ASN A 321 -5.02 33.57 -25.06
CA ASN A 321 -6.39 33.11 -24.92
C ASN A 321 -6.47 31.60 -24.63
N GLU A 322 -5.72 30.79 -25.39
CA GLU A 322 -5.66 29.35 -25.17
C GLU A 322 -5.01 29.01 -23.83
N ASN A 323 -3.94 29.73 -23.47
CA ASN A 323 -3.30 29.58 -22.17
C ASN A 323 -4.29 29.84 -21.03
N ASN A 324 -5.00 30.97 -21.07
CA ASN A 324 -5.99 31.32 -20.03
C ASN A 324 -7.12 30.27 -19.92
N ARG A 325 -7.55 29.69 -21.04
CA ARG A 325 -8.55 28.61 -21.05
C ARG A 325 -8.05 27.36 -20.32
N VAL A 326 -6.83 26.93 -20.59
CA VAL A 326 -6.20 25.77 -19.92
C VAL A 326 -6.02 26.05 -18.44
N VAL A 327 -5.49 27.22 -18.06
CA VAL A 327 -5.29 27.62 -16.66
C VAL A 327 -6.61 27.59 -15.88
N THR A 328 -7.65 28.23 -16.43
CA THR A 328 -8.97 28.32 -15.79
C THR A 328 -9.62 26.95 -15.65
N THR A 329 -9.50 26.11 -16.68
CA THR A 329 -10.05 24.75 -16.66
C THR A 329 -9.34 23.89 -15.61
N THR A 330 -8.01 23.97 -15.55
CA THR A 330 -7.19 23.25 -14.57
C THR A 330 -7.55 23.66 -13.14
N ALA A 331 -7.62 24.97 -12.86
CA ALA A 331 -8.00 25.49 -11.55
C ALA A 331 -9.38 24.96 -11.09
N ARG A 332 -10.38 24.96 -11.96
CA ARG A 332 -11.72 24.41 -11.67
C ARG A 332 -11.69 22.91 -11.37
N HIS A 333 -10.82 22.16 -12.03
CA HIS A 333 -10.67 20.72 -11.80
C HIS A 333 -9.95 20.44 -10.47
N VAL A 334 -8.91 21.20 -10.15
CA VAL A 334 -8.22 21.15 -8.85
C VAL A 334 -9.20 21.48 -7.71
N GLU A 335 -10.03 22.52 -7.85
CA GLU A 335 -11.06 22.86 -6.86
C GLU A 335 -12.05 21.71 -6.64
N LYS A 336 -12.49 21.05 -7.72
CA LYS A 336 -13.38 19.88 -7.64
C LYS A 336 -12.73 18.68 -6.93
N ILE A 337 -11.41 18.50 -7.07
CA ILE A 337 -10.64 17.47 -6.36
C ILE A 337 -10.59 17.79 -4.87
N ILE A 338 -10.25 19.04 -4.51
CA ILE A 338 -10.22 19.52 -3.12
C ILE A 338 -11.59 19.31 -2.46
N TYR A 339 -12.67 19.69 -3.14
CA TYR A 339 -14.03 19.50 -2.62
C TYR A 339 -14.38 18.02 -2.41
N ALA A 340 -13.99 17.14 -3.34
CA ALA A 340 -14.23 15.70 -3.21
C ALA A 340 -13.49 15.11 -2.00
N ILE A 341 -12.21 15.45 -1.83
CA ILE A 341 -11.39 14.99 -0.69
C ILE A 341 -11.96 15.50 0.63
N ASN A 342 -12.27 16.80 0.73
CA ASN A 342 -12.86 17.36 1.95
C ASN A 342 -14.19 16.66 2.31
N LYS A 343 -14.99 16.31 1.30
CA LYS A 343 -16.24 15.58 1.51
C LYS A 343 -16.02 14.14 1.99
N MET A 344 -14.96 13.46 1.53
CA MET A 344 -14.57 12.13 2.03
C MET A 344 -14.15 12.19 3.50
N ILE A 345 -13.37 13.21 3.89
CA ILE A 345 -12.99 13.46 5.29
C ILE A 345 -14.25 13.67 6.15
N LEU A 346 -15.17 14.53 5.72
CA LEU A 346 -16.39 14.84 6.48
C LEU A 346 -17.34 13.66 6.62
N TYR A 347 -17.34 12.73 5.66
CA TYR A 347 -18.14 11.50 5.74
C TYR A 347 -17.48 10.37 6.54
N GLY A 348 -16.25 10.55 7.00
CA GLY A 348 -15.55 9.56 7.84
C GLY A 348 -15.23 8.24 7.13
N ASN A 349 -15.12 8.23 5.80
CA ASN A 349 -14.62 7.05 5.08
C ASN A 349 -13.09 7.15 4.96
N GLU A 350 -12.41 6.60 5.95
CA GLU A 350 -10.96 6.65 6.10
C GLU A 350 -10.23 6.03 4.89
N ASP A 351 -10.66 4.85 4.44
CA ASP A 351 -9.99 4.11 3.36
C ASP A 351 -10.03 4.86 2.03
N PHE A 352 -11.21 5.36 1.61
CA PHE A 352 -11.32 6.15 0.38
C PHE A 352 -10.59 7.47 0.47
N PHE A 353 -10.59 8.13 1.63
CA PHE A 353 -9.85 9.36 1.81
C PHE A 353 -8.35 9.14 1.67
N VAL A 354 -7.79 8.16 2.37
CA VAL A 354 -6.36 7.84 2.37
C VAL A 354 -5.90 7.45 0.96
N ASP A 355 -6.65 6.58 0.30
CA ASP A 355 -6.34 6.20 -1.08
C ASP A 355 -6.43 7.42 -2.03
N ALA A 356 -7.50 8.22 -1.92
CA ALA A 356 -7.70 9.40 -2.77
C ALA A 356 -6.55 10.41 -2.65
N ILE A 357 -6.15 10.79 -1.43
CA ILE A 357 -5.04 11.74 -1.24
C ILE A 357 -3.72 11.16 -1.77
N SER A 358 -3.49 9.85 -1.60
CA SER A 358 -2.26 9.19 -2.09
C SER A 358 -2.11 9.25 -3.61
N ARG A 359 -3.22 9.40 -4.35
CA ARG A 359 -3.26 9.43 -5.82
C ARG A 359 -3.01 10.81 -6.41
N VAL A 360 -3.44 11.87 -5.73
CA VAL A 360 -3.41 13.24 -6.30
C VAL A 360 -2.36 14.14 -5.68
N ALA A 361 -1.88 13.85 -4.46
CA ALA A 361 -1.01 14.75 -3.71
C ALA A 361 0.26 15.17 -4.49
N ILE A 362 0.93 14.23 -5.16
CA ILE A 362 2.13 14.53 -5.96
C ILE A 362 1.82 15.54 -7.07
N LYS A 363 0.77 15.30 -7.85
CA LYS A 363 0.39 16.18 -8.98
C LYS A 363 -0.14 17.53 -8.49
N LEU A 364 -0.85 17.57 -7.37
CA LEU A 364 -1.23 18.83 -6.72
C LEU A 364 0.00 19.60 -6.18
N GLY A 365 1.04 18.90 -5.71
CA GLY A 365 2.33 19.50 -5.38
C GLY A 365 3.01 20.15 -6.60
N VAL A 366 2.99 19.46 -7.76
CA VAL A 366 3.47 20.02 -9.04
C VAL A 366 2.66 21.26 -9.43
N TYR A 367 1.33 21.21 -9.27
CA TYR A 367 0.47 22.37 -9.53
C TYR A 367 0.78 23.54 -8.58
N SER A 368 1.05 23.27 -7.30
CA SER A 368 1.49 24.31 -6.36
C SER A 368 2.81 24.95 -6.81
N HIS A 369 3.79 24.16 -7.24
CA HIS A 369 5.03 24.69 -7.78
C HIS A 369 4.81 25.56 -9.03
N ARG A 370 3.93 25.11 -9.94
CA ARG A 370 3.48 25.88 -11.11
C ARG A 370 2.89 27.23 -10.70
N LEU A 371 2.04 27.28 -9.67
CA LEU A 371 1.46 28.53 -9.16
C LEU A 371 2.56 29.48 -8.67
N LYS A 372 3.55 28.96 -7.92
CA LYS A 372 4.71 29.76 -7.47
C LYS A 372 5.52 30.32 -8.64
N LEU A 373 5.73 29.53 -9.70
CA LEU A 373 6.44 29.96 -10.90
C LEU A 373 5.70 31.05 -11.70
N ASP A 374 4.38 31.14 -11.58
CA ASP A 374 3.53 32.18 -12.20
C ASP A 374 3.23 33.33 -11.21
N GLU A 375 4.06 33.48 -10.17
CA GLU A 375 3.99 34.53 -9.13
C GLU A 375 2.72 34.50 -8.26
N LEU A 376 1.97 33.40 -8.29
CA LEU A 376 0.78 33.17 -7.45
C LEU A 376 1.17 32.50 -6.11
N THR A 377 2.14 33.09 -5.41
CA THR A 377 2.75 32.51 -4.20
C THR A 377 1.72 32.21 -3.09
N LYS A 378 0.76 33.13 -2.85
CA LYS A 378 -0.29 32.92 -1.84
C LYS A 378 -1.14 31.67 -2.14
N SER A 379 -1.54 31.49 -3.40
CA SER A 379 -2.33 30.33 -3.82
C SER A 379 -1.52 29.03 -3.73
N SER A 380 -0.23 29.08 -4.05
CA SER A 380 0.71 27.97 -3.85
C SER A 380 0.82 27.56 -2.38
N GLU A 381 0.99 28.53 -1.48
CA GLU A 381 1.07 28.30 -0.02
C GLU A 381 -0.23 27.71 0.54
N TYR A 382 -1.39 28.25 0.17
CA TYR A 382 -2.69 27.70 0.61
C TYR A 382 -2.87 26.24 0.19
N LEU A 383 -2.50 25.91 -1.05
CA LEU A 383 -2.61 24.54 -1.54
C LEU A 383 -1.65 23.59 -0.82
N LEU A 384 -0.41 24.01 -0.55
CA LEU A 384 0.55 23.20 0.21
C LEU A 384 0.08 22.98 1.64
N ASN A 385 -0.37 24.03 2.33
CA ASN A 385 -0.89 23.90 3.70
C ASN A 385 -2.10 22.96 3.77
N TRP A 386 -2.97 22.99 2.75
CA TRP A 386 -4.09 22.05 2.65
C TRP A 386 -3.62 20.61 2.39
N LEU A 387 -2.64 20.40 1.50
CA LEU A 387 -2.04 19.09 1.30
C LEU A 387 -1.41 18.54 2.58
N ASP A 388 -0.77 19.40 3.37
CA ASP A 388 -0.13 19.04 4.64
C ASP A 388 -1.14 18.56 5.66
N TYR A 389 -2.23 19.32 5.79
CA TYR A 389 -3.36 18.93 6.62
C TYR A 389 -3.90 17.53 6.23
N CYS A 390 -4.15 17.31 4.93
CA CYS A 390 -4.67 16.03 4.45
C CYS A 390 -3.66 14.88 4.64
N LEU A 391 -2.39 15.08 4.32
CA LEU A 391 -1.37 14.05 4.46
C LEU A 391 -1.13 13.69 5.93
N ASN A 392 -1.13 14.67 6.84
CA ASN A 392 -0.99 14.40 8.27
C ASN A 392 -2.17 13.56 8.81
N ILE A 393 -3.40 13.87 8.40
CA ILE A 393 -4.57 13.04 8.77
C ILE A 393 -4.41 11.62 8.21
N ALA A 394 -4.05 11.48 6.94
CA ALA A 394 -3.90 10.17 6.31
C ALA A 394 -2.79 9.34 6.98
N ILE A 395 -1.68 9.98 7.35
CA ILE A 395 -0.58 9.36 8.09
C ILE A 395 -1.05 8.83 9.45
N GLU A 396 -1.78 9.64 10.23
CA GLU A 396 -2.27 9.21 11.54
C GLU A 396 -3.32 8.09 11.43
N ILE A 397 -4.17 8.10 10.38
CA ILE A 397 -5.08 6.98 10.07
C ILE A 397 -4.28 5.70 9.80
N CYS A 398 -3.29 5.73 8.89
CA CYS A 398 -2.52 4.52 8.59
C CYS A 398 -1.74 3.98 9.81
N LYS A 399 -1.27 4.89 10.67
CA LYS A 399 -0.59 4.55 11.92
C LYS A 399 -1.55 3.87 12.92
N SER A 400 -2.78 4.35 13.06
CA SER A 400 -3.77 3.72 13.95
C SER A 400 -4.21 2.33 13.44
N GLN A 401 -4.28 2.17 12.12
CA GLN A 401 -4.60 0.89 11.46
C GLN A 401 -3.42 -0.10 11.43
N GLY A 402 -2.19 0.35 11.74
CA GLY A 402 -0.99 -0.50 11.69
C GLY A 402 -0.54 -0.89 10.28
N ASN A 403 -0.91 -0.11 9.25
CA ASN A 403 -0.53 -0.35 7.86
C ASN A 403 0.79 0.37 7.52
N ASP A 404 1.90 -0.26 7.87
CA ASP A 404 3.25 0.30 7.70
C ASP A 404 3.58 0.63 6.23
N ALA A 405 3.12 -0.18 5.27
CA ALA A 405 3.38 0.02 3.85
C ALA A 405 2.71 1.29 3.30
N LEU A 406 1.43 1.50 3.61
CA LEU A 406 0.70 2.68 3.17
C LEU A 406 1.17 3.94 3.89
N HIS A 407 1.49 3.83 5.18
CA HIS A 407 2.09 4.90 5.95
C HIS A 407 3.46 5.32 5.36
N ALA A 408 4.32 4.38 5.00
CA ALA A 408 5.58 4.67 4.32
C ALA A 408 5.39 5.38 2.97
N LYS A 409 4.41 4.93 2.17
CA LYS A 409 4.04 5.59 0.90
C LYS A 409 3.63 7.05 1.12
N LEU A 410 2.83 7.35 2.14
CA LEU A 410 2.39 8.71 2.45
C LEU A 410 3.54 9.61 2.92
N ILE A 411 4.48 9.09 3.70
CA ILE A 411 5.70 9.82 4.08
C ILE A 411 6.52 10.18 2.83
N LEU A 412 6.68 9.22 1.90
CA LEU A 412 7.40 9.48 0.66
C LEU A 412 6.72 10.58 -0.17
N ILE A 413 5.38 10.54 -0.27
CA ILE A 413 4.59 11.58 -0.94
C ILE A 413 4.79 12.94 -0.27
N TYR A 414 4.74 12.99 1.06
CA TYR A 414 4.95 14.20 1.86
C TYR A 414 6.30 14.87 1.55
N VAL A 415 7.38 14.09 1.44
CA VAL A 415 8.68 14.62 1.04
C VAL A 415 8.68 15.04 -0.44
N THR A 416 8.11 14.22 -1.31
CA THR A 416 8.12 14.42 -2.76
C THR A 416 7.48 15.75 -3.18
N ILE A 417 6.36 16.14 -2.58
CA ILE A 417 5.68 17.41 -2.92
C ILE A 417 6.52 18.65 -2.59
N ARG A 418 7.56 18.51 -1.75
CA ARG A 418 8.45 19.59 -1.30
C ARG A 418 9.83 19.56 -1.93
N VAL A 419 10.09 18.63 -2.83
CA VAL A 419 11.39 18.54 -3.52
C VAL A 419 11.73 19.83 -4.24
N ASN A 420 10.76 20.68 -4.61
CA ASN A 420 11.01 21.97 -5.25
C ASN A 420 11.14 23.16 -4.28
N GLN A 421 11.13 22.93 -2.96
CA GLN A 421 11.40 23.96 -1.95
C GLN A 421 12.90 24.03 -1.61
N ASP A 422 13.33 25.16 -1.06
CA ASP A 422 14.73 25.44 -0.75
C ASP A 422 15.20 24.62 0.48
N ASP A 423 14.29 24.41 1.43
CA ASP A 423 14.42 23.68 2.69
C ASP A 423 14.07 22.18 2.58
N TYR A 424 13.98 21.62 1.37
CA TYR A 424 13.59 20.21 1.14
C TYR A 424 14.38 19.18 1.97
N LYS A 425 15.64 19.48 2.33
CA LYS A 425 16.50 18.61 3.15
C LYS A 425 15.96 18.44 4.56
N ASP A 426 15.37 19.48 5.14
CA ASP A 426 14.83 19.44 6.49
C ASP A 426 13.65 18.46 6.56
N TYR A 427 12.82 18.43 5.51
CA TYR A 427 11.71 17.48 5.38
C TYR A 427 12.16 16.03 5.17
N ILE A 428 13.31 15.81 4.51
CA ILE A 428 13.91 14.47 4.40
C ILE A 428 14.36 13.98 5.77
N GLU A 429 15.03 14.84 6.55
CA GLU A 429 15.47 14.48 7.90
C GLU A 429 14.29 14.27 8.86
N GLU A 430 13.24 15.09 8.76
CA GLU A 430 11.98 14.89 9.49
C GLU A 430 11.35 13.53 9.14
N ALA A 431 11.29 13.19 7.85
CA ALA A 431 10.78 11.90 7.39
C ALA A 431 11.61 10.73 7.95
N LYS A 432 12.94 10.80 7.89
CA LYS A 432 13.84 9.78 8.47
C LYS A 432 13.63 9.61 9.97
N ALA A 433 13.32 10.68 10.71
CA ALA A 433 13.00 10.58 12.13
C ALA A 433 11.72 9.76 12.39
N LYS A 434 10.69 9.94 11.53
CA LYS A 434 9.42 9.20 11.61
C LYS A 434 9.56 7.71 11.27
N VAL A 435 10.58 7.34 10.49
CA VAL A 435 10.84 5.97 10.06
C VAL A 435 11.19 5.01 11.22
N LYS A 436 11.70 5.52 12.34
CA LYS A 436 12.12 4.71 13.50
C LYS A 436 10.99 3.94 14.17
N TYR A 437 9.74 4.29 13.90
CA TYR A 437 8.56 3.72 14.55
C TYR A 437 7.88 2.59 13.74
N PHE A 438 8.34 2.30 12.52
CA PHE A 438 7.82 1.19 11.71
C PHE A 438 8.23 -0.17 12.29
N LYS A 439 7.31 -1.14 12.35
CA LYS A 439 7.60 -2.49 12.85
C LYS A 439 8.27 -3.33 11.77
N ASP A 440 7.84 -3.18 10.53
CA ASP A 440 8.37 -3.90 9.37
C ASP A 440 9.74 -3.34 8.93
N GLU A 441 10.76 -4.21 8.93
CA GLU A 441 12.13 -3.85 8.59
C GLU A 441 12.34 -3.69 7.07
N GLU A 442 11.62 -4.44 6.24
CA GLU A 442 11.70 -4.35 4.78
C GLU A 442 11.13 -3.01 4.31
N VAL A 443 9.95 -2.64 4.83
CA VAL A 443 9.33 -1.33 4.56
C VAL A 443 10.23 -0.18 5.02
N ARG A 444 10.86 -0.33 6.19
CA ARG A 444 11.78 0.68 6.74
C ARG A 444 12.97 0.92 5.82
N ASN A 445 13.65 -0.15 5.41
CA ASN A 445 14.83 -0.09 4.56
C ASN A 445 14.48 0.45 3.16
N GLY A 446 13.35 0.01 2.59
CA GLY A 446 12.85 0.50 1.31
C GLY A 446 12.53 2.00 1.31
N LEU A 447 11.94 2.52 2.39
CA LEU A 447 11.66 3.94 2.53
C LEU A 447 12.96 4.76 2.68
N ILE A 448 13.93 4.31 3.49
CA ILE A 448 15.22 5.00 3.63
C ILE A 448 15.93 5.10 2.28
N ALA A 449 16.02 3.98 1.55
CA ALA A 449 16.64 3.96 0.22
C ALA A 449 15.92 4.91 -0.77
N SER A 450 14.59 4.99 -0.70
CA SER A 450 13.81 5.91 -1.53
C SER A 450 14.06 7.38 -1.18
N LEU A 451 14.17 7.72 0.11
CA LEU A 451 14.49 9.07 0.58
C LEU A 451 15.93 9.48 0.20
N GLU A 452 16.88 8.56 0.29
CA GLU A 452 18.26 8.78 -0.16
C GLU A 452 18.33 9.02 -1.66
N LYS A 453 17.57 8.26 -2.45
CA LYS A 453 17.47 8.48 -3.90
C LYS A 453 16.95 9.88 -4.22
N ILE A 454 15.90 10.36 -3.55
CA ILE A 454 15.39 11.73 -3.73
C ILE A 454 16.48 12.78 -3.40
N SER A 455 17.26 12.56 -2.35
CA SER A 455 18.38 13.44 -1.98
C SER A 455 19.46 13.46 -3.06
N LEU A 456 19.77 12.30 -3.66
CA LEU A 456 20.76 12.15 -4.72
C LEU A 456 20.30 12.76 -6.04
N ASP A 457 19.06 12.50 -6.47
CA ASP A 457 18.49 12.98 -7.74
C ASP A 457 18.41 14.52 -7.79
N LYS A 458 18.15 15.21 -6.66
CA LYS A 458 18.21 16.68 -6.64
C LYS A 458 19.65 17.20 -6.59
N SER A 459 20.57 16.47 -5.95
CA SER A 459 21.99 16.84 -5.95
C SER A 459 22.62 16.71 -7.34
N SER A 460 22.25 15.69 -8.14
CA SER A 460 22.67 15.54 -9.53
C SER A 460 22.05 16.58 -10.46
N TYR A 461 20.78 16.97 -10.23
CA TYR A 461 20.14 18.07 -10.97
C TYR A 461 20.76 19.45 -10.64
N LEU A 462 21.29 19.63 -9.43
CA LEU A 462 22.05 20.81 -9.03
C LEU A 462 23.52 20.75 -9.50
N LEU A 463 24.06 19.56 -9.76
CA LEU A 463 25.34 19.29 -10.42
C LEU A 463 25.16 19.23 -11.96
N ARG A 464 24.57 20.26 -12.57
CA ARG A 464 24.65 20.48 -14.03
C ARG A 464 26.08 20.87 -14.40
N ASN A 465 26.95 19.87 -14.52
CA ASN A 465 28.31 19.99 -15.02
C ASN A 465 28.68 18.90 -16.02
N ASP A 466 27.84 17.87 -16.21
CA ASP A 466 28.08 16.79 -17.17
C ASP A 466 27.24 16.98 -18.44
N PRO A 467 27.85 17.36 -19.58
CA PRO A 467 27.15 17.58 -20.84
C PRO A 467 26.37 16.36 -21.34
N ASP A 468 26.84 15.15 -21.06
CA ASP A 468 26.24 13.93 -21.60
C ASP A 468 24.87 13.67 -20.96
N LEU A 469 24.75 13.88 -19.63
CA LEU A 469 23.47 13.80 -18.92
C LEU A 469 22.47 14.87 -19.37
N GLU A 470 22.95 16.07 -19.71
CA GLU A 470 22.10 17.14 -20.24
C GLU A 470 21.60 16.83 -21.65
N ILE A 471 22.46 16.25 -22.50
CA ILE A 471 22.09 15.75 -23.83
C ILE A 471 21.02 14.65 -23.70
N ASP A 472 21.17 13.70 -22.78
CA ASP A 472 20.19 12.65 -22.53
C ASP A 472 18.82 13.21 -22.09
N PHE A 473 18.83 14.25 -21.25
CA PHE A 473 17.62 14.96 -20.84
C PHE A 473 16.89 15.60 -22.03
N PHE A 474 17.60 16.36 -22.87
CA PHE A 474 16.99 16.99 -24.05
C PHE A 474 16.52 15.96 -25.08
N THR A 475 17.26 14.86 -25.22
CA THR A 475 16.92 13.73 -26.09
C THR A 475 15.61 13.08 -25.66
N SER A 476 15.47 12.79 -24.37
CA SER A 476 14.27 12.20 -23.80
C SER A 476 13.07 13.13 -23.92
N ARG A 477 13.26 14.43 -23.66
CA ARG A 477 12.21 15.44 -23.84
C ARG A 477 11.75 15.56 -25.29
N ALA A 478 12.67 15.54 -26.26
CA ALA A 478 12.31 15.57 -27.68
C ALA A 478 11.48 14.36 -28.09
N LYS A 479 11.86 13.15 -27.64
CA LYS A 479 11.10 11.92 -27.89
C LYS A 479 9.71 11.95 -27.24
N GLN A 480 9.58 12.49 -26.03
CA GLN A 480 8.29 12.67 -25.35
C GLN A 480 7.35 13.64 -26.08
N LEU A 481 7.90 14.63 -26.79
CA LEU A 481 7.12 15.55 -27.63
C LEU A 481 6.74 14.95 -28.99
N GLY A 482 7.11 13.69 -29.26
CA GLY A 482 6.77 12.98 -30.49
C GLY A 482 7.75 13.18 -31.65
N PHE A 483 8.89 13.85 -31.42
CA PHE A 483 9.90 14.04 -32.45
C PHE A 483 10.71 12.77 -32.68
N LYS A 484 10.87 12.39 -33.96
CA LYS A 484 11.67 11.25 -34.37
C LYS A 484 13.08 11.70 -34.75
N ILE A 485 13.89 12.03 -33.75
CA ILE A 485 15.27 12.52 -33.94
C ILE A 485 16.19 11.54 -34.70
N ASP A 486 15.85 10.26 -34.69
CA ASP A 486 16.60 9.20 -35.36
C ASP A 486 16.14 8.96 -36.82
N ASP A 487 15.01 9.56 -37.22
CA ASP A 487 14.40 9.43 -38.54
C ASP A 487 14.87 10.53 -39.48
N ALA A 488 15.46 10.16 -40.61
CA ALA A 488 16.02 11.11 -41.58
C ALA A 488 14.94 11.95 -42.29
N ASP A 489 13.70 11.45 -42.35
CA ASP A 489 12.57 12.12 -43.01
C ASP A 489 11.82 13.08 -42.08
N ASP A 490 12.11 13.07 -40.77
CA ASP A 490 11.58 14.05 -39.82
C ASP A 490 12.45 15.32 -39.81
N GLU A 491 12.05 16.32 -40.59
CA GLU A 491 12.76 17.60 -40.71
C GLU A 491 12.97 18.30 -39.35
N ILE A 492 11.99 18.22 -38.44
CA ILE A 492 12.08 18.82 -37.11
C ILE A 492 12.98 17.96 -36.21
N GLY A 493 12.89 16.64 -36.33
CA GLY A 493 13.79 15.68 -35.70
C GLY A 493 15.26 15.95 -36.06
N GLN A 494 15.56 16.23 -37.33
CA GLN A 494 16.93 16.53 -37.77
C GLN A 494 17.46 17.87 -37.22
N ILE A 495 16.59 18.88 -37.07
CA ILE A 495 16.95 20.14 -36.41
C ILE A 495 17.38 19.89 -34.95
N ILE A 496 16.58 19.12 -34.21
CA ILE A 496 16.85 18.80 -32.81
C ILE A 496 18.12 17.94 -32.70
N LYS A 497 18.29 16.95 -33.58
CA LYS A 497 19.49 16.10 -33.64
C LYS A 497 20.76 16.93 -33.80
N GLN A 498 20.75 17.88 -34.74
CA GLN A 498 21.86 18.81 -34.91
C GLN A 498 22.10 19.67 -33.66
N GLY A 499 21.03 20.14 -33.02
CA GLY A 499 21.15 20.89 -31.77
C GLY A 499 21.76 20.09 -30.63
N LEU A 500 21.44 18.80 -30.50
CA LEU A 500 22.01 17.93 -29.48
C LEU A 500 23.51 17.74 -29.71
N LEU A 501 23.91 17.52 -30.97
CA LEU A 501 25.32 17.43 -31.36
C LEU A 501 26.08 18.74 -31.06
N ASP A 502 25.45 19.89 -31.32
CA ASP A 502 26.06 21.21 -31.12
C ASP A 502 25.97 21.71 -29.68
N TYR A 503 25.26 20.99 -28.79
CA TYR A 503 25.12 21.37 -27.38
C TYR A 503 26.46 21.40 -26.67
N ASN A 504 27.31 20.39 -26.92
CA ASN A 504 28.68 20.35 -26.45
C ASN A 504 29.63 20.80 -27.59
N PRO A 505 30.07 22.08 -27.63
CA PRO A 505 30.95 22.60 -28.66
C PRO A 505 32.43 22.25 -28.44
N GLU A 506 32.80 21.46 -27.42
CA GLU A 506 34.18 21.16 -27.01
C GLU A 506 35.08 20.83 -28.20
N ARG A 507 34.56 20.03 -29.15
CA ARG A 507 35.28 19.61 -30.37
C ARG A 507 35.86 20.77 -31.19
N ILE A 508 35.28 21.97 -31.11
CA ILE A 508 35.70 23.16 -31.83
C ILE A 508 36.32 24.20 -30.89
N VAL A 509 35.68 24.52 -29.76
CA VAL A 509 36.16 25.60 -28.87
C VAL A 509 37.44 25.24 -28.11
N LYS A 510 37.82 23.96 -28.05
CA LYS A 510 39.13 23.54 -27.51
C LYS A 510 40.31 24.04 -28.35
N ASN A 511 40.08 24.37 -29.63
CA ASN A 511 41.15 24.73 -30.56
C ASN A 511 41.78 26.10 -30.26
N CYS A 512 41.10 26.98 -29.53
CA CYS A 512 41.67 28.26 -29.09
C CYS A 512 40.97 28.81 -27.84
N GLU A 513 41.72 29.33 -26.87
CA GLU A 513 41.20 29.92 -25.63
C GLU A 513 40.32 31.14 -25.86
N HIS A 514 40.52 31.83 -26.98
CA HIS A 514 39.77 33.02 -27.37
C HIS A 514 38.52 32.70 -28.18
N LEU A 515 38.33 31.45 -28.59
CA LEU A 515 37.18 31.01 -29.40
C LEU A 515 36.03 30.56 -28.49
N LEU A 516 34.87 31.18 -28.69
CA LEU A 516 33.63 30.87 -27.98
C LEU A 516 32.52 30.57 -28.98
N MET A 517 31.56 29.75 -28.55
CA MET A 517 30.31 29.50 -29.26
C MET A 517 29.17 30.16 -28.49
N PHE A 518 28.35 30.93 -29.20
CA PHE A 518 27.11 31.51 -28.67
C PHE A 518 25.94 31.06 -29.52
N ALA A 519 24.86 30.60 -28.89
CA ALA A 519 23.60 30.34 -29.57
C ALA A 519 22.76 31.62 -29.61
N SER A 520 22.05 31.84 -30.72
CA SER A 520 21.11 32.95 -30.87
C SER A 520 19.95 32.81 -29.88
N ARG A 521 19.47 33.93 -29.35
CA ARG A 521 18.22 33.95 -28.58
C ARG A 521 16.97 33.94 -29.46
N SER A 522 17.13 34.19 -30.76
CA SER A 522 16.07 34.07 -31.77
C SER A 522 15.83 32.59 -32.09
N LEU A 523 15.17 31.90 -31.17
CA LEU A 523 14.94 30.46 -31.26
C LEU A 523 13.83 30.11 -32.26
N GLY A 524 14.11 29.18 -33.17
CA GLY A 524 13.08 28.52 -33.97
C GLY A 524 12.11 27.70 -33.11
N ILE A 525 10.92 27.39 -33.66
CA ILE A 525 9.88 26.62 -32.97
C ILE A 525 10.41 25.31 -32.36
N PRO A 526 11.18 24.47 -33.08
CA PRO A 526 11.73 23.23 -32.53
C PRO A 526 12.63 23.44 -31.30
N ALA A 527 13.53 24.42 -31.38
CA ALA A 527 14.45 24.77 -30.30
C ALA A 527 13.70 25.22 -29.04
N ARG A 528 12.61 26.00 -29.20
CA ARG A 528 11.77 26.46 -28.08
C ARG A 528 10.97 25.32 -27.43
N MET A 529 10.44 24.39 -28.23
CA MET A 529 9.63 23.27 -27.72
C MET A 529 10.47 22.35 -26.81
N VAL A 530 11.69 22.03 -27.23
CA VAL A 530 12.62 21.19 -26.47
C VAL A 530 13.37 21.98 -25.39
N GLY A 531 13.52 23.30 -25.55
CA GLY A 531 14.35 24.14 -24.68
C GLY A 531 15.84 24.01 -24.97
N LEU A 532 16.19 23.63 -26.20
CA LEU A 532 17.55 23.34 -26.65
C LEU A 532 18.09 24.51 -27.48
N TYR A 533 18.79 25.43 -26.83
CA TYR A 533 19.29 26.66 -27.48
C TYR A 533 20.28 26.39 -28.62
N SER A 534 21.06 25.31 -28.52
CA SER A 534 21.96 24.86 -29.58
C SER A 534 21.23 24.34 -30.82
N ALA A 535 19.90 24.21 -30.82
CA ALA A 535 19.13 23.95 -32.05
C ALA A 535 18.78 25.24 -32.83
N SER A 536 19.36 26.39 -32.45
CA SER A 536 19.22 27.67 -33.17
C SER A 536 20.47 28.01 -33.99
N THR A 537 20.48 29.17 -34.64
CA THR A 537 21.69 29.73 -35.24
C THR A 537 22.79 29.88 -34.18
N LYS A 538 24.02 29.49 -34.53
CA LYS A 538 25.20 29.63 -33.67
C LYS A 538 26.14 30.67 -34.25
N TYR A 539 26.90 31.30 -33.37
CA TYR A 539 27.98 32.21 -33.71
C TYR A 539 29.27 31.68 -33.09
N LEU A 540 30.29 31.49 -33.92
CA LEU A 540 31.67 31.34 -33.46
C LEU A 540 32.29 32.73 -33.36
N VAL A 541 32.86 33.04 -32.20
CA VAL A 541 33.44 34.35 -31.92
C VAL A 541 34.85 34.22 -31.35
N CYS A 542 35.80 34.92 -31.98
CA CYS A 542 37.12 35.15 -31.40
C CYS A 542 37.10 36.43 -30.58
N THR A 543 37.10 36.30 -29.25
CA THR A 543 37.05 37.42 -28.30
C THR A 543 38.30 38.32 -28.34
N LYS A 544 39.43 37.81 -28.86
CA LYS A 544 40.68 38.57 -28.96
C LYS A 544 40.73 39.48 -30.18
N LYS A 545 40.20 39.03 -31.32
CA LYS A 545 40.25 39.74 -32.62
C LYS A 545 38.89 40.30 -33.06
N ASN A 546 37.81 39.97 -32.35
CA ASN A 546 36.43 40.33 -32.68
C ASN A 546 35.96 39.78 -34.04
N HIS A 547 36.48 38.63 -34.48
CA HIS A 547 35.95 37.91 -35.64
C HIS A 547 34.71 37.10 -35.25
N ILE A 548 33.70 37.12 -36.11
CA ILE A 548 32.40 36.49 -35.89
C ILE A 548 32.00 35.78 -37.18
N MET A 549 31.55 34.52 -37.08
CA MET A 549 30.87 33.82 -38.17
C MET A 549 29.65 33.11 -37.61
N GLY A 550 28.51 33.27 -38.29
CA GLY A 550 27.23 32.68 -37.91
C GLY A 550 26.79 31.59 -38.87
N GLY A 551 26.05 30.61 -38.38
CA GLY A 551 25.45 29.57 -39.21
C GLY A 551 24.65 28.56 -38.43
N TRP A 552 24.19 27.51 -39.12
CA TRP A 552 23.30 26.52 -38.52
C TRP A 552 24.03 25.31 -37.94
N ARG A 553 25.00 24.73 -38.64
CA ARG A 553 25.76 23.57 -38.13
C ARG A 553 27.12 24.03 -37.65
N LEU A 554 27.50 23.69 -36.43
CA LEU A 554 28.72 24.19 -35.83
C LEU A 554 29.98 23.80 -36.62
N ASP A 555 30.02 22.57 -37.13
CA ASP A 555 31.14 22.06 -37.94
C ASP A 555 31.25 22.78 -39.29
N ASP A 556 30.12 23.16 -39.89
CA ASP A 556 30.11 23.95 -41.12
C ASP A 556 30.63 25.36 -40.85
N ILE A 557 30.20 26.02 -39.78
CA ILE A 557 30.73 27.35 -39.41
C ILE A 557 32.25 27.30 -39.25
N TYR A 558 32.78 26.23 -38.65
CA TYR A 558 34.22 26.13 -38.40
C TYR A 558 35.03 25.72 -39.65
N ASN A 559 34.53 24.79 -40.47
CA ASN A 559 35.29 24.14 -41.55
C ASN A 559 34.70 24.29 -42.97
N SER A 560 33.65 25.10 -43.20
CA SER A 560 32.88 25.08 -44.47
C SER A 560 33.74 25.12 -45.73
N ASN A 561 33.43 24.21 -46.67
CA ASN A 561 34.03 24.11 -48.00
C ASN A 561 32.86 24.22 -49.01
N PRO A 562 32.86 25.11 -50.02
CA PRO A 562 34.00 25.78 -50.67
C PRO A 562 34.23 27.25 -50.30
N ILE A 563 33.45 27.85 -49.39
CA ILE A 563 33.50 29.31 -49.12
C ILE A 563 34.57 29.67 -48.07
N GLY A 564 35.12 28.69 -47.34
CA GLY A 564 36.07 28.89 -46.24
C GLY A 564 35.33 29.01 -44.91
N GLY A 565 35.66 28.13 -43.96
CA GLY A 565 35.11 28.20 -42.60
C GLY A 565 35.85 29.21 -41.72
N PHE A 566 35.35 29.46 -40.51
CA PHE A 566 35.99 30.34 -39.51
C PHE A 566 37.48 30.01 -39.32
N LYS A 567 37.83 28.72 -39.38
CA LYS A 567 39.21 28.26 -39.27
C LYS A 567 40.08 28.78 -40.42
N ASP A 568 39.62 28.64 -41.66
CA ASP A 568 40.40 29.00 -42.85
C ASP A 568 40.48 30.51 -43.03
N GLU A 569 39.39 31.22 -42.73
CA GLU A 569 39.33 32.69 -42.84
C GLU A 569 40.13 33.41 -41.74
N PHE A 570 40.08 32.92 -40.50
CA PHE A 570 40.57 33.68 -39.34
C PHE A 570 41.63 32.99 -38.49
N CYS A 571 41.71 31.65 -38.47
CA CYS A 571 42.57 30.94 -37.52
C CYS A 571 43.83 30.30 -38.14
N ALA A 572 43.79 29.88 -39.41
CA ALA A 572 44.85 29.07 -40.02
C ALA A 572 46.24 29.71 -39.96
N ASN A 573 46.31 31.04 -40.07
CA ASN A 573 47.54 31.83 -40.00
C ASN A 573 47.56 32.81 -38.80
N CYS A 574 46.80 32.54 -37.74
CA CYS A 574 46.67 33.44 -36.59
C CYS A 574 47.80 33.24 -35.57
N ASN A 575 48.58 34.29 -35.32
CA ASN A 575 49.67 34.28 -34.33
C ASN A 575 49.20 34.23 -32.87
N ASP A 576 47.92 34.53 -32.61
CA ASP A 576 47.30 34.51 -31.27
C ASP A 576 46.53 33.20 -31.00
N ASN A 577 46.70 32.18 -31.84
CA ASN A 577 46.06 30.89 -31.64
C ASN A 577 46.66 30.17 -30.42
N CYS A 578 45.84 29.91 -29.41
CA CYS A 578 46.26 29.30 -28.15
C CYS A 578 45.29 28.17 -27.79
N PRO A 579 45.56 26.91 -28.18
CA PRO A 579 44.70 25.78 -27.86
C PRO A 579 44.54 25.59 -26.35
N ARG A 580 43.35 25.16 -25.92
CA ARG A 580 43.09 24.81 -24.52
C ARG A 580 43.90 23.58 -24.12
N SER A 581 44.13 23.41 -22.81
CA SER A 581 44.77 22.20 -22.26
C SER A 581 44.04 20.93 -22.74
N PRO A 582 44.76 19.82 -23.04
CA PRO A 582 44.14 18.54 -23.39
C PRO A 582 43.16 17.99 -22.33
N ASP A 583 43.39 18.32 -21.05
CA ASP A 583 42.55 17.91 -19.93
C ASP A 583 41.33 18.83 -19.72
N TRP A 584 41.22 19.92 -20.48
CA TRP A 584 40.08 20.83 -20.39
C TRP A 584 38.83 20.19 -21.00
N LYS A 585 37.72 20.32 -20.26
CA LYS A 585 36.39 19.84 -20.65
C LYS A 585 35.40 20.99 -20.68
N TRP A 586 34.53 20.99 -21.68
CA TRP A 586 33.42 21.93 -21.71
C TRP A 586 32.33 21.49 -20.73
N THR A 587 31.72 22.45 -20.04
CA THR A 587 30.54 22.23 -19.19
C THR A 587 29.54 23.36 -19.40
N SER A 588 28.25 23.09 -19.15
CA SER A 588 27.21 24.11 -19.25
C SER A 588 27.41 25.25 -18.25
N ALA A 589 27.95 24.96 -17.06
CA ALA A 589 28.34 25.98 -16.07
C ALA A 589 29.45 26.90 -16.60
N TRP A 590 30.49 26.34 -17.23
CA TRP A 590 31.54 27.14 -17.87
C TRP A 590 30.96 28.03 -18.98
N GLN A 591 30.05 27.49 -19.81
CA GLN A 591 29.40 28.27 -20.86
C GLN A 591 28.56 29.41 -20.29
N GLN A 592 27.83 29.18 -19.19
CA GLN A 592 27.06 30.24 -18.52
C GLN A 592 27.96 31.35 -17.99
N GLU A 593 29.10 31.01 -17.38
CA GLU A 593 30.09 32.00 -16.94
C GLU A 593 30.56 32.87 -18.11
N LYS A 594 30.87 32.25 -19.27
CA LYS A 594 31.27 33.00 -20.48
C LYS A 594 30.13 33.82 -21.07
N ASN A 595 28.90 33.33 -21.03
CA ASN A 595 27.73 34.09 -21.49
C ASN A 595 27.50 35.35 -20.63
N GLU A 596 27.63 35.27 -19.31
CA GLU A 596 27.51 36.44 -18.44
C GLU A 596 28.69 37.41 -18.61
N LEU A 597 29.91 36.88 -18.72
CA LEU A 597 31.10 37.71 -18.98
C LEU A 597 30.98 38.51 -20.30
N HIS A 598 30.31 37.95 -21.31
CA HIS A 598 30.15 38.54 -22.64
C HIS A 598 28.71 38.95 -22.97
N LYS A 599 27.91 39.28 -21.95
CA LYS A 599 26.47 39.59 -22.10
C LYS A 599 26.17 40.72 -23.10
N GLU A 600 27.01 41.75 -23.15
CA GLU A 600 26.84 42.86 -24.10
C GLU A 600 27.08 42.43 -25.56
N LEU A 601 28.03 41.53 -25.79
CA LEU A 601 28.30 40.96 -27.10
C LEU A 601 27.12 40.11 -27.57
N LEU A 602 26.59 39.24 -26.69
CA LEU A 602 25.38 38.45 -26.95
C LEU A 602 24.20 39.35 -27.34
N ALA A 603 23.96 40.43 -26.59
CA ALA A 603 22.89 41.37 -26.90
C ALA A 603 23.05 42.09 -28.25
N ARG A 604 24.27 42.18 -28.79
CA ARG A 604 24.54 42.71 -30.13
C ARG A 604 24.32 41.66 -31.21
N LEU A 605 24.75 40.42 -30.96
CA LEU A 605 24.54 39.29 -31.88
C LEU A 605 23.05 39.02 -32.11
N ASP A 606 22.21 39.17 -31.08
CA ASP A 606 20.77 38.96 -31.19
C ASP A 606 20.01 40.06 -31.97
N ARG A 607 20.67 41.19 -32.29
CA ARG A 607 20.10 42.27 -33.11
C ARG A 607 20.35 42.09 -34.60
N TRP A 608 21.18 41.12 -34.97
CA TRP A 608 21.58 40.77 -36.33
C TRP A 608 20.88 39.47 -36.74
#